data_AF-A0A6P3DQT6-F1
#
_entry.id   AF-A0A6P3DQT6-F1
#
_cell.length_a   1.000
_cell.length_b   1.000
_cell.length_c   1.000
_cell.angle_alpha   90.00
_cell.angle_beta   90.00
_cell.angle_gamma   90.00
#
_symmetry.space_group_name_H-M   'P 1'
#
loop_
_entity.id
_entity.type
_entity.pdbx_description
1 polymer ?
#
loop_
_entity_poly.entity_id
_entity_poly.type
_entity_poly.pdbx_seq_one_letter_code
_entity_poly.pdbx_strand_id
1 'polypeptide(L)'
;MQLMIHGRSSGNVMQVPLHVVLLLIFTLRGQFAEEIWEQDLSMDMQIGASTKGYDLVALRCGAERMVVGLQTSENFSGVIYTRGSFYSRQPSCFLNPDHGGNFTMTIPFDQCDTENVDNKYRNTLVLQHDDELITPGDAAFILECDFSKPRDLIVSAELPGTDKKEVRSSISLVDADPGRDKTKRSGYVESDTNEVVFVPNSVIKINDEL
;
A
#
# COMPACT_ATOMS: atom_id res chain seq x y z
N MET A 1 -28.10 -12.66 -67.77
CA MET A 1 -29.14 -13.31 -66.94
C MET A 1 -30.19 -12.25 -66.65
N GLN A 2 -31.38 -12.43 -67.21
CA GLN A 2 -32.42 -11.42 -67.34
C GLN A 2 -33.46 -11.68 -66.25
N LEU A 3 -33.79 -10.69 -65.42
CA LEU A 3 -35.01 -10.74 -64.62
C LEU A 3 -36.02 -9.76 -65.23
N MET A 4 -37.05 -10.32 -65.86
CA MET A 4 -38.29 -9.60 -66.14
C MET A 4 -39.13 -9.55 -64.88
N ILE A 5 -39.64 -8.36 -64.54
CA ILE A 5 -40.83 -8.21 -63.70
C ILE A 5 -41.81 -7.35 -64.50
N HIS A 6 -42.93 -7.93 -64.88
CA HIS A 6 -44.05 -7.23 -65.50
C HIS A 6 -45.13 -6.99 -64.43
N GLY A 7 -45.41 -5.72 -64.18
CA GLY A 7 -46.51 -5.26 -63.32
C GLY A 7 -46.79 -3.79 -63.63
N ARG A 8 -47.79 -3.56 -64.49
CA ARG A 8 -48.18 -2.26 -65.04
C ARG A 8 -49.10 -1.54 -64.04
N SER A 9 -48.67 -0.42 -63.45
CA SER A 9 -49.57 0.69 -63.08
C SER A 9 -48.80 1.95 -62.67
N SER A 10 -49.09 3.05 -63.37
CA SER A 10 -48.83 4.47 -63.04
C SER A 10 -47.45 4.85 -62.48
N GLY A 11 -46.53 5.15 -63.40
CA GLY A 11 -45.20 5.66 -63.07
C GLY A 11 -45.21 7.13 -62.68
N ASN A 12 -44.75 7.42 -61.46
CA ASN A 12 -43.78 8.48 -61.25
C ASN A 12 -42.48 7.78 -60.83
N VAL A 13 -41.58 7.56 -61.79
CA VAL A 13 -40.23 7.06 -61.51
C VAL A 13 -39.47 8.22 -60.89
N MET A 14 -39.43 8.27 -59.56
CA MET A 14 -38.61 9.21 -58.83
C MET A 14 -37.14 8.78 -58.99
N GLN A 15 -36.46 9.36 -59.98
CA GLN A 15 -35.02 9.20 -60.14
C GLN A 15 -34.33 9.91 -58.98
N VAL A 16 -33.94 9.15 -57.96
CA VAL A 16 -33.07 9.67 -56.89
C VAL A 16 -31.68 9.81 -57.49
N PRO A 17 -31.11 11.02 -57.57
CA PRO A 17 -29.80 11.23 -58.17
C PRO A 17 -28.74 10.49 -57.36
N LEU A 18 -27.76 9.89 -58.04
CA LEU A 18 -26.68 9.10 -57.44
C LEU A 18 -25.95 9.85 -56.31
N HIS A 19 -25.87 11.18 -56.41
CA HIS A 19 -25.30 12.06 -55.38
C HIS A 19 -26.10 12.09 -54.07
N VAL A 20 -27.43 11.93 -54.10
CA VAL A 20 -28.28 11.85 -52.90
C VAL A 20 -28.10 10.49 -52.19
N VAL A 21 -27.93 9.41 -52.96
CA VAL A 21 -27.58 8.09 -52.39
C VAL A 21 -26.17 8.12 -51.80
N LEU A 22 -25.20 8.76 -52.47
CA LEU A 22 -23.85 8.95 -51.95
C LEU A 22 -23.82 9.83 -50.69
N LEU A 23 -24.61 10.90 -50.63
CA LEU A 23 -24.75 11.75 -49.44
C LEU A 23 -25.35 10.97 -48.26
N LEU A 24 -26.39 10.15 -48.48
CA LEU A 24 -26.97 9.29 -47.45
C LEU A 24 -25.98 8.24 -46.94
N ILE A 25 -25.15 7.66 -47.80
CA ILE A 25 -24.09 6.72 -47.42
C ILE A 25 -22.96 7.44 -46.65
N PHE A 26 -22.60 8.68 -47.05
CA PHE A 26 -21.59 9.47 -46.34
C PHE A 26 -22.07 9.92 -44.96
N THR A 27 -23.36 10.27 -44.79
CA THR A 27 -23.93 10.58 -43.46
C THR A 27 -24.06 9.35 -42.57
N LEU A 28 -24.28 8.15 -43.15
CA LEU A 28 -24.33 6.88 -42.39
C LEU A 28 -22.94 6.37 -41.99
N ARG A 29 -21.86 6.82 -42.64
CA ARG A 29 -20.47 6.46 -42.28
C ARG A 29 -19.85 7.35 -41.20
N GLY A 30 -20.51 8.43 -40.82
CA GLY A 30 -20.04 9.37 -39.79
C GLY A 30 -20.38 9.00 -38.34
N GLN A 31 -20.83 7.78 -38.07
CA GLN A 31 -21.24 7.36 -36.72
C GLN A 31 -20.36 6.26 -36.09
N PHE A 32 -19.22 5.92 -36.68
CA PHE A 32 -18.30 4.96 -36.06
C PHE A 32 -17.22 5.64 -35.24
N ALA A 33 -17.46 5.60 -33.93
CA ALA A 33 -16.50 5.42 -32.85
C ALA A 33 -15.36 6.44 -32.74
N GLU A 34 -15.64 7.55 -32.05
CA GLU A 34 -14.67 8.09 -31.12
C GLU A 34 -14.85 7.31 -29.81
N GLU A 35 -14.14 6.19 -29.65
CA GLU A 35 -13.94 5.60 -28.33
C GLU A 35 -13.06 6.57 -27.54
N ILE A 36 -13.73 7.47 -26.81
CA ILE A 36 -13.11 8.27 -25.77
C ILE A 36 -12.64 7.27 -24.71
N TRP A 37 -11.32 7.13 -24.60
CA TRP A 37 -10.68 6.37 -23.52
C TRP A 37 -10.85 7.13 -22.20
N GLU A 38 -12.07 7.16 -21.66
CA GLU A 38 -12.27 7.43 -20.24
C GLU A 38 -11.90 6.14 -19.48
N GLN A 39 -10.61 5.99 -19.19
CA GLN A 39 -10.21 5.09 -18.11
C GLN A 39 -10.74 5.71 -16.82
N ASP A 40 -11.73 5.05 -16.22
CA ASP A 40 -12.20 5.37 -14.88
C ASP A 40 -11.12 5.02 -13.85
N LEU A 41 -10.15 5.94 -13.68
CA LEU A 41 -9.07 5.82 -12.71
C LEU A 41 -9.57 5.87 -11.25
N SER A 42 -10.87 6.11 -11.02
CA SER A 42 -11.44 6.20 -9.67
C SER A 42 -11.49 4.85 -8.96
N MET A 43 -11.60 3.74 -9.70
CA MET A 43 -11.68 2.39 -9.13
C MET A 43 -10.31 1.79 -8.83
N ASP A 44 -9.28 2.13 -9.62
CA ASP A 44 -7.92 1.58 -9.48
C ASP A 44 -7.00 2.43 -8.58
N MET A 45 -7.36 3.69 -8.30
CA MET A 45 -6.59 4.59 -7.44
C MET A 45 -7.17 4.65 -6.02
N GLN A 46 -7.35 3.51 -5.37
CA GLN A 46 -7.59 3.51 -3.92
C GLN A 46 -6.26 3.75 -3.19
N ILE A 47 -5.97 5.02 -2.91
CA ILE A 47 -4.91 5.44 -1.98
C ILE A 47 -5.40 5.07 -0.57
N GLY A 48 -5.09 3.84 -0.18
CA GLY A 48 -5.28 3.29 1.16
C GLY A 48 -4.05 2.47 1.53
N ALA A 49 -3.96 2.02 2.78
CA ALA A 49 -2.81 1.24 3.22
C ALA A 49 -2.60 -0.01 2.35
N SER A 50 -1.45 -0.09 1.69
CA SER A 50 -1.12 -1.19 0.78
C SER A 50 -0.74 -2.44 1.55
N THR A 51 -1.26 -3.59 1.12
CA THR A 51 -0.81 -4.93 1.55
C THR A 51 0.06 -5.62 0.48
N LYS A 52 0.50 -4.88 -0.54
CA LYS A 52 1.29 -5.38 -1.67
C LYS A 52 2.75 -4.94 -1.56
N GLY A 53 3.63 -5.64 -2.26
CA GLY A 53 5.05 -5.30 -2.35
C GLY A 53 5.91 -5.83 -1.19
N TYR A 54 5.29 -6.44 -0.16
CA TYR A 54 6.00 -7.05 0.95
C TYR A 54 5.35 -8.36 1.42
N ASP A 55 6.20 -9.30 1.84
CA ASP A 55 5.79 -10.60 2.37
C ASP A 55 5.73 -10.58 3.89
N LEU A 56 6.61 -9.81 4.54
CA LEU A 56 6.79 -9.86 5.99
C LEU A 56 7.42 -8.58 6.54
N VAL A 57 6.92 -8.12 7.68
CA VAL A 57 7.56 -7.11 8.53
C VAL A 57 7.73 -7.68 9.93
N ALA A 58 8.97 -7.81 10.40
CA ALA A 58 9.29 -8.23 11.76
C ALA A 58 9.77 -7.05 12.58
N LEU A 59 9.32 -6.95 13.82
CA LEU A 59 9.79 -5.98 14.81
C LEU A 59 10.37 -6.74 15.99
N ARG A 60 11.60 -6.35 16.38
CA ARG A 60 12.22 -6.74 17.63
C ARG A 60 12.57 -5.52 18.47
N CYS A 61 12.01 -5.46 19.67
CA CYS A 61 12.30 -4.44 20.66
C CYS A 61 13.58 -4.80 21.42
N GLY A 62 14.62 -3.99 21.24
CA GLY A 62 15.86 -4.04 22.03
C GLY A 62 15.79 -3.09 23.23
N ALA A 63 16.88 -3.00 23.99
CA ALA A 63 16.94 -2.13 25.17
C ALA A 63 16.83 -0.63 24.84
N GLU A 64 17.40 -0.20 23.70
CA GLU A 64 17.55 1.21 23.31
C GLU A 64 17.18 1.46 21.82
N ARG A 65 16.58 0.46 21.16
CA ARG A 65 16.35 0.47 19.70
C ARG A 65 15.27 -0.50 19.27
N MET A 66 14.63 -0.20 18.14
CA MET A 66 13.85 -1.15 17.34
C MET A 66 14.76 -1.78 16.29
N VAL A 67 14.65 -3.09 16.09
CA VAL A 67 15.26 -3.78 14.95
C VAL A 67 14.12 -4.28 14.07
N VAL A 68 14.09 -3.78 12.84
CA VAL A 68 13.03 -4.05 11.88
C VAL A 68 13.58 -4.91 10.77
N GLY A 69 12.98 -6.08 10.56
CA GLY A 69 13.24 -6.93 9.40
C GLY A 69 12.13 -6.74 8.38
N LEU A 70 12.48 -6.55 7.11
CA LEU A 70 11.54 -6.44 6.01
C LEU A 70 11.88 -7.46 4.94
N GLN A 71 10.87 -8.20 4.47
CA GLN A 71 10.97 -9.06 3.30
C GLN A 71 10.00 -8.56 2.22
N THR A 72 10.51 -8.31 1.02
CA THR A 72 9.71 -7.88 -0.14
C THR A 72 9.37 -9.05 -1.05
N SER A 73 8.18 -9.01 -1.65
CA SER A 73 7.68 -10.10 -2.53
C SER A 73 8.47 -10.23 -3.82
N GLU A 74 9.04 -9.12 -4.28
CA GLU A 74 9.84 -9.01 -5.48
C GLU A 74 11.12 -8.24 -5.19
N ASN A 75 11.97 -8.12 -6.21
CA ASN A 75 13.17 -7.31 -6.14
C ASN A 75 12.79 -5.84 -5.97
N PHE A 76 12.99 -5.31 -4.78
CA PHE A 76 12.64 -3.95 -4.40
C PHE A 76 13.80 -2.99 -4.71
N SER A 77 13.49 -1.83 -5.29
CA SER A 77 14.47 -0.81 -5.72
C SER A 77 14.05 0.61 -5.36
N GLY A 78 13.18 0.77 -4.36
CA GLY A 78 12.78 2.07 -3.83
C GLY A 78 13.49 2.41 -2.52
N VAL A 79 12.82 3.17 -1.65
CA VAL A 79 13.39 3.62 -0.36
C VAL A 79 12.60 3.14 0.86
N ILE A 80 13.33 2.94 1.96
CA ILE A 80 12.77 2.55 3.26
C ILE A 80 13.21 3.57 4.29
N TYR A 81 12.28 4.20 5.00
CA TYR A 81 12.64 5.29 5.92
C TYR A 81 11.68 5.44 7.09
N THR A 82 12.11 6.12 8.15
CA THR A 82 11.20 6.56 9.20
C THR A 82 10.51 7.85 8.79
N ARG A 83 9.20 7.96 9.03
CA ARG A 83 8.42 9.15 8.71
C ARG A 83 9.07 10.39 9.34
N GLY A 84 9.32 11.42 8.53
CA GLY A 84 10.09 12.62 8.90
C GLY A 84 11.53 12.63 8.34
N SER A 85 12.10 11.46 8.03
CA SER A 85 13.51 11.32 7.65
C SER A 85 13.80 11.28 6.15
N PHE A 86 12.77 11.34 5.29
CA PHE A 86 12.93 11.23 3.83
C PHE A 86 13.94 12.23 3.26
N TYR A 87 13.85 13.51 3.68
CA TYR A 87 14.74 14.56 3.18
C TYR A 87 16.11 14.58 3.84
N SER A 88 16.20 14.18 5.11
CA SER A 88 17.48 14.18 5.84
C SER A 88 18.41 13.06 5.36
N ARG A 89 17.83 11.94 4.89
CA ARG A 89 18.53 10.75 4.37
C ARG A 89 19.63 10.25 5.32
N GLN A 90 19.45 10.47 6.62
CA GLN A 90 20.43 10.08 7.62
C GLN A 90 20.49 8.56 7.77
N PRO A 91 21.70 7.98 7.94
CA PRO A 91 21.84 6.56 8.25
C PRO A 91 21.00 6.16 9.46
N SER A 92 20.55 4.90 9.51
CA SER A 92 19.63 4.35 10.53
C SER A 92 18.17 4.81 10.44
N CYS A 93 17.90 5.99 9.85
CA CYS A 93 16.54 6.51 9.63
C CYS A 93 16.09 6.48 8.16
N PHE A 94 17.00 6.13 7.24
CA PHE A 94 16.76 6.02 5.81
C PHE A 94 17.66 4.94 5.19
N LEU A 95 17.10 4.15 4.28
CA LEU A 95 17.77 3.15 3.46
C LEU A 95 17.33 3.34 2.01
N ASN A 96 18.30 3.41 1.09
CA ASN A 96 18.08 3.35 -0.36
C ASN A 96 18.88 2.16 -0.91
N PRO A 97 18.31 0.94 -0.87
CA PRO A 97 18.94 -0.23 -1.47
C PRO A 97 18.90 -0.15 -3.01
N ASP A 98 20.02 -0.43 -3.67
CA ASP A 98 20.05 -0.52 -5.14
C ASP A 98 19.07 -1.59 -5.68
N HIS A 99 18.96 -2.71 -4.96
CA HIS A 99 18.04 -3.81 -5.21
C HIS A 99 18.06 -4.79 -4.02
N GLY A 100 17.01 -5.58 -3.82
CA GLY A 100 17.00 -6.67 -2.85
C GLY A 100 15.63 -7.18 -2.47
N GLY A 101 15.61 -8.20 -1.61
CA GLY A 101 14.38 -8.81 -1.09
C GLY A 101 14.30 -8.86 0.43
N ASN A 102 15.39 -8.58 1.14
CA ASN A 102 15.50 -8.70 2.58
C ASN A 102 16.30 -7.53 3.12
N PHE A 103 15.71 -6.77 4.03
CA PHE A 103 16.30 -5.57 4.59
C PHE A 103 16.22 -5.60 6.11
N THR A 104 17.19 -4.94 6.75
CA THR A 104 17.18 -4.75 8.20
C THR A 104 17.48 -3.29 8.52
N MET A 105 16.63 -2.69 9.32
CA MET A 105 16.77 -1.31 9.77
C MET A 105 16.83 -1.29 11.30
N THR A 106 17.80 -0.57 11.85
CA THR A 106 17.91 -0.38 13.30
C THR A 106 17.57 1.07 13.62
N ILE A 107 16.47 1.28 14.35
CA ILE A 107 15.93 2.60 14.68
C ILE A 107 16.23 2.87 16.16
N PRO A 108 17.15 3.78 16.51
CA PRO A 108 17.42 4.15 17.89
C PRO A 108 16.22 4.86 18.52
N PHE A 109 15.95 4.61 19.80
CA PHE A 109 14.83 5.23 20.51
C PHE A 109 14.98 6.73 20.73
N ASP A 110 16.21 7.25 20.69
CA ASP A 110 16.56 8.65 20.85
C ASP A 110 16.70 9.40 19.50
N GLN A 111 16.43 8.74 18.38
CA GLN A 111 16.61 9.28 17.03
C GLN A 111 15.42 8.94 16.12
N CYS A 112 15.51 9.36 14.85
CA CYS A 112 14.56 9.04 13.78
C CYS A 112 13.12 9.50 14.06
N ASP A 113 12.95 10.56 14.85
CA ASP A 113 11.66 11.08 15.34
C ASP A 113 10.83 10.02 16.08
N THR A 114 11.50 9.14 16.83
CA THR A 114 10.81 8.16 17.68
C THR A 114 10.07 8.85 18.82
N GLU A 115 8.75 8.66 18.87
CA GLU A 115 7.88 9.15 19.93
C GLU A 115 8.07 8.28 21.18
N ASN A 116 8.11 8.89 22.36
CA ASN A 116 8.12 8.18 23.64
C ASN A 116 7.05 8.76 24.56
N VAL A 117 6.07 7.93 24.92
CA VAL A 117 5.02 8.26 25.89
C VAL A 117 4.93 7.13 26.90
N ASP A 118 5.19 7.41 28.18
CA ASP A 118 5.07 6.44 29.28
C ASP A 118 5.83 5.11 29.04
N ASN A 119 7.08 5.20 28.55
CA ASN A 119 7.91 4.04 28.16
C ASN A 119 7.34 3.22 26.99
N LYS A 120 6.51 3.83 26.15
CA LYS A 120 6.08 3.28 24.86
C LYS A 120 6.78 4.04 23.75
N TYR A 121 7.66 3.34 23.06
CA TYR A 121 8.41 3.89 21.94
C TYR A 121 7.66 3.57 20.67
N ARG A 122 7.39 4.60 19.86
CA ARG A 122 6.65 4.46 18.60
C ARG A 122 7.38 5.15 17.46
N ASN A 123 7.43 4.49 16.31
CA ASN A 123 7.94 5.06 15.07
C ASN A 123 7.06 4.62 13.89
N THR A 124 7.11 5.34 12.77
CA THR A 124 6.45 4.90 11.53
C THR A 124 7.48 4.59 10.47
N LEU A 125 7.59 3.32 10.08
CA LEU A 125 8.37 2.89 8.93
C LEU A 125 7.55 3.12 7.65
N VAL A 126 8.18 3.62 6.60
CA VAL A 126 7.60 3.77 5.27
C VAL A 126 8.41 2.93 4.28
N LEU A 127 7.71 2.14 3.48
CA LEU A 127 8.22 1.41 2.32
C LEU A 127 7.66 2.08 1.07
N GLN A 128 8.52 2.76 0.32
CA GLN A 128 8.15 3.54 -0.85
C GLN A 128 8.82 2.94 -2.09
N HIS A 129 8.05 2.59 -3.12
CA HIS A 129 8.56 1.92 -4.31
C HIS A 129 9.23 2.87 -5.31
N ASP A 130 8.86 4.15 -5.26
CA ASP A 130 9.46 5.23 -6.05
C ASP A 130 10.37 6.09 -5.14
N ASP A 131 11.45 6.64 -5.69
CA ASP A 131 12.44 7.38 -4.92
C ASP A 131 12.05 8.84 -4.61
N GLU A 132 10.99 9.34 -5.24
CA GLU A 132 10.59 10.75 -5.19
C GLU A 132 9.15 10.96 -4.72
N LEU A 133 8.23 10.08 -5.14
CA LEU A 133 6.80 10.26 -4.92
C LEU A 133 6.20 9.10 -4.12
N ILE A 134 5.25 9.41 -3.23
CA ILE A 134 4.40 8.39 -2.62
C ILE A 134 3.33 8.01 -3.64
N THR A 135 3.20 6.72 -3.90
CA THR A 135 2.31 6.14 -4.92
C THR A 135 1.37 5.11 -4.31
N PRO A 136 0.21 4.82 -4.95
CA PRO A 136 -0.60 3.68 -4.58
C PRO A 136 0.23 2.38 -4.66
N GLY A 137 0.34 1.67 -3.56
CA GLY A 137 1.22 0.50 -3.44
C GLY A 137 2.25 0.64 -2.33
N ASP A 138 2.57 1.86 -1.93
CA ASP A 138 3.43 2.13 -0.78
C ASP A 138 2.75 1.79 0.54
N ALA A 139 3.57 1.39 1.52
CA ALA A 139 3.08 0.91 2.80
C ALA A 139 3.73 1.68 3.94
N ALA A 140 2.97 1.91 5.02
CA ALA A 140 3.51 2.43 6.26
C ALA A 140 3.10 1.59 7.46
N PHE A 141 4.04 1.40 8.37
CA PHE A 141 3.89 0.57 9.55
C PHE A 141 4.18 1.38 10.79
N ILE A 142 3.19 1.51 11.67
CA ILE A 142 3.42 2.00 13.03
C ILE A 142 4.03 0.84 13.82
N LEU A 143 5.25 1.05 14.27
CA LEU A 143 6.02 0.13 15.09
C LEU A 143 5.94 0.60 16.55
N GLU A 144 5.65 -0.30 17.48
CA GLU A 144 5.58 0.05 18.90
C GLU A 144 6.29 -0.98 19.78
N CYS A 145 7.09 -0.46 20.72
CA CYS A 145 7.70 -1.20 21.81
C CYS A 145 7.19 -0.64 23.13
N ASP A 146 6.34 -1.40 23.83
CA ASP A 146 5.71 -1.03 25.09
C ASP A 146 6.46 -1.69 26.27
N PHE A 147 7.19 -0.87 27.02
CA PHE A 147 7.88 -1.27 28.25
C PHE A 147 7.11 -0.78 29.50
N SER A 148 5.87 -0.32 29.36
CA SER A 148 5.13 0.34 30.43
C SER A 148 4.59 -0.64 31.49
N LYS A 149 4.55 -1.95 31.21
CA LYS A 149 4.04 -2.96 32.15
C LYS A 149 5.16 -3.51 33.04
N PRO A 150 5.12 -3.26 34.36
CA PRO A 150 5.91 -4.03 35.32
C PRO A 150 5.28 -5.43 35.53
N ARG A 151 6.11 -6.44 35.84
CA ARG A 151 5.69 -7.81 36.12
C ARG A 151 4.58 -7.87 37.19
N ASP A 152 3.60 -8.75 36.98
CA ASP A 152 2.93 -9.45 38.10
C ASP A 152 3.89 -10.51 38.63
N LEU A 153 4.86 -10.10 39.44
CA LEU A 153 5.88 -10.98 40.04
C LEU A 153 5.24 -11.96 41.03
N ILE A 154 4.87 -13.16 40.57
CA ILE A 154 4.89 -14.34 41.43
C ILE A 154 6.35 -14.80 41.48
N VAL A 155 7.03 -14.50 42.59
CA VAL A 155 8.43 -14.87 42.83
C VAL A 155 8.52 -16.38 43.04
N SER A 156 8.63 -17.15 41.96
CA SER A 156 9.15 -18.51 42.02
C SER A 156 10.65 -18.44 41.80
N ALA A 157 11.39 -18.65 42.89
CA ALA A 157 12.84 -18.55 42.92
C ALA A 157 13.49 -19.76 42.23
N GLU A 158 13.66 -19.71 40.91
CA GLU A 158 14.49 -20.69 40.17
C GLU A 158 15.12 -20.06 38.91
N LEU A 159 16.42 -19.74 39.06
CA LEU A 159 17.51 -19.76 38.07
C LEU A 159 17.74 -18.58 37.08
N PRO A 160 19.03 -18.30 36.75
CA PRO A 160 19.48 -17.11 36.04
C PRO A 160 19.44 -17.30 34.52
N GLY A 161 18.78 -16.38 33.83
CA GLY A 161 18.79 -16.35 32.37
C GLY A 161 18.17 -15.06 31.86
N THR A 162 19.04 -14.05 31.63
CA THR A 162 18.79 -12.75 30.98
C THR A 162 17.50 -12.03 31.40
N ASP A 163 17.64 -10.84 32.01
CA ASP A 163 16.56 -9.91 32.30
C ASP A 163 15.71 -9.60 31.06
N LYS A 164 14.76 -10.49 30.73
CA LYS A 164 13.69 -10.21 29.77
C LYS A 164 12.81 -9.20 30.48
N LYS A 165 13.05 -7.91 30.24
CA LYS A 165 12.01 -6.91 30.44
C LYS A 165 10.77 -7.43 29.72
N GLU A 166 9.62 -7.44 30.39
CA GLU A 166 8.35 -7.67 29.72
C GLU A 166 8.16 -6.50 28.76
N VAL A 167 8.33 -6.79 27.48
CA VAL A 167 8.11 -5.82 26.40
C VAL A 167 6.97 -6.38 25.59
N ARG A 168 5.94 -5.57 25.34
CA ARG A 168 4.96 -5.89 24.31
C ARG A 168 5.40 -5.22 23.02
N SER A 169 5.28 -5.93 21.92
CA SER A 169 5.60 -5.40 20.60
C SER A 169 4.36 -5.43 19.71
N SER A 170 4.17 -4.39 18.91
CA SER A 170 3.07 -4.35 17.95
C SER A 170 3.44 -3.67 16.64
N ILE A 171 2.75 -4.07 15.57
CA ILE A 171 2.86 -3.48 14.24
C ILE A 171 1.44 -3.17 13.77
N SER A 172 1.19 -1.93 13.35
CA SER A 172 -0.05 -1.53 12.68
C SER A 172 0.22 -1.10 11.24
N LEU A 173 -0.54 -1.61 10.29
CA LEU A 173 -0.53 -1.14 8.90
C LEU A 173 -1.42 0.11 8.77
N VAL A 174 -0.86 1.17 8.21
CA VAL A 174 -1.51 2.47 7.97
C VAL A 174 -1.18 3.01 6.59
N ASP A 175 -1.88 4.07 6.19
CA ASP A 175 -1.62 4.77 4.92
C ASP A 175 -0.22 5.41 4.91
N ALA A 176 0.47 5.29 3.77
CA ALA A 176 1.79 5.86 3.55
C ALA A 176 1.74 7.40 3.45
N ASP A 177 0.64 7.96 2.93
CA ASP A 177 0.43 9.40 2.81
C ASP A 177 0.44 10.07 4.20
N PRO A 178 1.39 10.99 4.47
CA PRO A 178 1.46 11.68 5.76
C PRO A 178 0.25 12.59 6.04
N GLY A 179 -0.50 13.01 5.02
CA GLY A 179 -1.72 13.81 5.16
C GLY A 179 -2.96 13.01 5.56
N ARG A 180 -2.90 11.67 5.54
CA ARG A 180 -4.01 10.80 5.93
C ARG A 180 -4.06 10.58 7.44
N ASP A 181 -5.24 10.21 7.91
CA ASP A 181 -5.50 9.92 9.31
C ASP A 181 -4.81 8.62 9.76
N LYS A 182 -3.76 8.76 10.58
CA LYS A 182 -2.97 7.65 11.14
C LYS A 182 -3.75 6.77 12.12
N THR A 183 -4.92 7.21 12.60
CA THR A 183 -5.76 6.40 13.50
C THR A 183 -6.49 5.29 12.75
N LYS A 184 -6.66 5.44 11.43
CA LYS A 184 -7.23 4.42 10.56
C LYS A 184 -6.18 3.36 10.23
N ARG A 185 -6.29 2.23 10.94
CA ARG A 185 -5.44 1.05 10.75
C ARG A 185 -6.14 0.07 9.79
N SER A 186 -5.40 -0.43 8.82
CA SER A 186 -5.88 -1.47 7.90
C SER A 186 -5.50 -2.88 8.37
N GLY A 187 -4.54 -2.98 9.29
CA GLY A 187 -4.15 -4.24 9.92
C GLY A 187 -3.37 -4.00 11.22
N TYR A 188 -3.36 -5.00 12.08
CA TYR A 188 -2.68 -4.94 13.38
C TYR A 188 -2.25 -6.32 13.84
N VAL A 189 -1.05 -6.41 14.41
CA VAL A 189 -0.56 -7.59 15.12
C VAL A 189 0.12 -7.13 16.40
N GLU A 190 -0.03 -7.91 17.47
CA GLU A 190 0.65 -7.68 18.74
C GLU A 190 1.20 -8.99 19.30
N SER A 191 2.19 -8.85 20.18
CA SER A 191 2.85 -9.94 20.90
C SER A 191 3.17 -9.47 22.31
N ASP A 192 2.96 -10.34 23.30
CA ASP A 192 3.37 -10.11 24.69
C ASP A 192 4.87 -10.36 24.91
N THR A 193 5.64 -10.46 23.82
CA THR A 193 7.09 -10.55 23.84
C THR A 193 7.71 -9.38 23.09
N ASN A 194 9.03 -9.27 23.18
CA ASN A 194 9.80 -8.26 22.49
C ASN A 194 9.84 -8.46 20.95
N GLU A 195 9.17 -9.46 20.41
CA GLU A 195 9.18 -9.79 18.98
C GLU A 195 7.76 -10.01 18.45
N VAL A 196 7.46 -9.43 17.28
CA VAL A 196 6.19 -9.59 16.56
C VAL A 196 6.45 -9.59 15.06
N VAL A 197 5.61 -10.33 14.32
CA VAL A 197 5.70 -10.44 12.86
C VAL A 197 4.34 -10.11 12.25
N PHE A 198 4.34 -9.20 11.30
CA PHE A 198 3.20 -8.87 10.46
C PHE A 198 3.38 -9.56 9.10
N VAL A 199 2.37 -10.35 8.69
CA VAL A 199 2.30 -10.98 7.35
C VAL A 199 0.97 -10.55 6.73
N PRO A 200 0.96 -9.87 5.55
CA PRO A 200 -0.25 -9.25 5.02
C PRO A 200 -1.45 -10.20 4.85
N ASN A 201 -1.21 -11.48 4.55
CA ASN A 201 -2.27 -12.47 4.34
C ASN A 201 -2.75 -13.18 5.62
N SER A 202 -2.15 -12.92 6.79
CA SER A 202 -2.52 -13.56 8.06
C SER A 202 -3.24 -12.63 9.03
N VAL A 203 -3.50 -11.38 8.64
CA VAL A 203 -4.00 -10.34 9.55
C VAL A 203 -5.51 -10.17 9.38
N ILE A 204 -6.21 -10.13 10.50
CA ILE A 204 -7.64 -9.79 10.56
C ILE A 204 -7.76 -8.32 10.13
N LYS A 205 -8.39 -8.06 8.98
CA LYS A 205 -8.70 -6.70 8.53
C LYS A 205 -9.62 -6.04 9.56
N ILE A 206 -9.21 -4.89 10.09
CA ILE A 206 -9.92 -4.25 11.21
C ILE A 206 -11.11 -3.38 10.74
N ASN A 207 -11.26 -3.12 9.44
CA ASN A 207 -12.29 -2.20 8.93
C ASN A 207 -12.99 -2.66 7.63
N ASP A 208 -13.39 -3.92 7.53
CA ASP A 208 -14.40 -4.34 6.53
C ASP A 208 -15.75 -4.59 7.24
N GLU A 209 -16.41 -3.55 7.76
CA GLU A 209 -17.83 -3.46 8.22
C GLU A 209 -18.05 -1.96 8.60
N LEU A 210 -19.02 -1.18 8.11
CA LEU A 210 -20.39 -1.37 7.60
C LEU A 210 -20.76 -0.19 6.68
#